data_AF-A4RYS6-F1
#
_entry.id   AF-A4RYS6-F1
#
_cell.length_a   1.000
_cell.length_b   1.000
_cell.length_c   1.000
_cell.angle_alpha   90.00
_cell.angle_beta   90.00
_cell.angle_gamma   90.00
#
_symmetry.space_group_name_H-M   'P 1'
#
loop_
_entity.id
_entity.type
_entity.pdbx_description
1 polymer ?
#
loop_
_entity_poly.entity_id
_entity_poly.type
_entity_poly.pdbx_seq_one_letter_code
_entity_poly.pdbx_strand_id
1 'polypeptide(L)' 'MRGALSSTLYTLGATAVCVSIGAKHGVIEVRTERIRDETARTLCAGTLRASDAAVDLAFELGTRIARELGSKK' A
#
# COMPACT_ATOMS: atom_id res chain seq x y z
N MET A 1 12.11 6.18 22.52
CA MET A 1 11.35 6.94 21.49
C MET A 1 11.58 6.49 20.05
N ARG A 2 12.81 6.17 19.59
CA ARG A 2 13.05 5.72 18.18
C ARG A 2 12.35 4.41 17.79
N GLY A 3 12.22 3.45 18.72
CA GLY A 3 11.54 2.18 18.46
C GLY A 3 10.03 2.31 18.19
N ALA A 4 9.35 3.21 18.89
CA ALA A 4 7.92 3.46 18.72
C ALA A 4 7.60 4.20 17.41
N LEU A 5 8.50 5.07 16.95
CA LEU A 5 8.34 5.75 15.67
C LEU A 5 8.49 4.76 14.49
N SER A 6 9.46 3.85 14.57
CA SER A 6 9.69 2.80 13.56
C SER A 6 8.52 1.82 13.46
N SER A 7 7.98 1.35 14.59
CA SER A 7 6.83 0.44 14.59
C SER A 7 5.56 1.10 14.08
N THR A 8 5.37 2.40 14.36
CA THR A 8 4.23 3.18 13.86
C THR A 8 4.30 3.33 12.34
N LEU A 9 5.46 3.68 11.79
CA LEU A 9 5.66 3.79 10.35
C LEU A 9 5.48 2.45 9.63
N TYR A 10 6.00 1.36 10.22
CA TYR A 10 5.80 0.01 9.68
C TYR A 10 4.32 -0.38 9.65
N THR A 11 3.61 -0.16 10.76
CA THR A 11 2.17 -0.49 10.87
C THR A 11 1.34 0.33 9.90
N LEU A 12 1.65 1.63 9.77
CA LEU A 12 0.96 2.53 8.86
C LEU A 12 1.19 2.12 7.40
N GLY A 13 2.43 1.80 7.03
CA GLY A 13 2.78 1.29 5.70
C GLY A 13 2.11 -0.04 5.38
N ALA A 14 2.20 -1.02 6.29
CA ALA A 14 1.57 -2.33 6.11
C ALA A 14 0.04 -2.23 5.99
N THR A 15 -0.59 -1.38 6.81
CA THR A 15 -2.03 -1.13 6.74
C THR A 15 -2.41 -0.48 5.42
N ALA A 16 -1.66 0.52 4.96
CA ALA A 16 -1.93 1.20 3.70
C ALA A 16 -1.79 0.27 2.49
N VAL A 17 -0.80 -0.64 2.50
CA VAL A 17 -0.65 -1.70 1.49
C VAL A 17 -1.84 -2.67 1.51
N CYS A 18 -2.23 -3.20 2.67
CA CYS A 18 -3.38 -4.11 2.78
C CYS A 18 -4.69 -3.47 2.32
N VAL A 19 -4.92 -2.21 2.67
CA VAL A 19 -6.08 -1.45 2.22
C VAL A 19 -6.06 -1.27 0.70
N SER A 20 -4.90 -0.97 0.11
CA SER A 20 -4.76 -0.80 -1.35
C SER A 20 -5.00 -2.10 -2.12
N ILE A 21 -4.45 -3.22 -1.64
CA ILE A 21 -4.73 -4.56 -2.19
C ILE A 21 -6.22 -4.88 -2.09
N GLY A 22 -6.82 -4.68 -0.91
CA GLY A 22 -8.24 -4.91 -0.69
C GLY A 22 -9.12 -4.04 -1.61
N ALA A 23 -8.74 -2.80 -1.85
CA ALA A 23 -9.41 -1.91 -2.78
C ALA A 23 -9.31 -2.38 -4.23
N LYS A 24 -8.10 -2.76 -4.68
CA LYS A 24 -7.85 -3.25 -6.05
C LYS A 24 -8.64 -4.52 -6.38
N HIS A 25 -8.84 -5.41 -5.40
CA HIS A 25 -9.61 -6.63 -5.56
C HIS A 25 -11.11 -6.48 -5.24
N GLY A 26 -11.59 -5.26 -4.96
CA GLY A 26 -13.01 -5.01 -4.66
C GLY A 26 -13.49 -5.55 -3.31
N VAL A 27 -12.57 -5.91 -2.42
CA VAL A 27 -12.86 -6.43 -1.06
C VAL A 27 -13.11 -5.27 -0.08
N ILE A 28 -12.47 -4.12 -0.29
CA ILE A 28 -12.58 -2.93 0.56
C ILE A 28 -12.92 -1.73 -0.32
N GLU A 29 -13.91 -0.93 0.07
CA GLU A 29 -14.19 0.34 -0.60
C GLU A 29 -13.60 1.51 0.20
N VAL A 30 -12.66 2.25 -0.38
CA VAL A 30 -12.00 3.39 0.27
C VAL A 30 -12.59 4.69 -0.25
N ARG A 31 -13.36 5.39 0.60
CA ARG A 31 -14.01 6.67 0.27
C ARG A 31 -13.35 7.83 0.99
N THR A 32 -12.39 8.49 0.35
CA THR A 32 -11.70 9.64 0.93
C THR A 32 -12.53 10.92 0.88
N GLU A 33 -13.55 11.01 0.02
CA GLU A 33 -14.41 12.19 -0.11
C GLU A 33 -15.23 12.52 1.16
N ARG A 34 -15.35 11.55 2.08
CA ARG A 34 -16.03 11.74 3.37
C ARG A 34 -15.19 12.48 4.42
N ILE A 35 -13.89 12.65 4.17
CA ILE A 35 -12.99 13.36 5.08
C ILE A 35 -13.24 14.87 4.93
N ARG A 36 -13.84 15.50 5.93
CA ARG A 36 -14.20 16.93 5.88
C ARG A 36 -12.99 17.85 5.76
N ASP A 37 -11.91 17.54 6.46
CA ASP A 37 -10.66 18.29 6.42
C ASP A 37 -9.90 18.05 5.11
N GLU A 38 -9.61 19.13 4.38
CA GLU A 38 -8.98 19.06 3.05
C GLU A 38 -7.52 18.58 3.12
N THR A 39 -6.78 18.97 4.16
CA THR A 39 -5.38 18.57 4.33
C THR A 39 -5.30 17.07 4.61
N ALA A 40 -6.10 16.58 5.55
CA ALA A 40 -6.20 15.16 5.88
C ALA A 40 -6.68 14.34 4.67
N ARG A 41 -7.66 14.85 3.90
CA ARG A 41 -8.14 14.21 2.67
C ARG A 41 -7.01 14.06 1.65
N THR A 42 -6.26 15.14 1.42
CA THR A 42 -5.14 15.17 0.47
C THR A 42 -4.02 14.22 0.88
N LEU A 43 -3.66 14.20 2.16
CA LEU A 43 -2.65 13.29 2.72
C LEU A 43 -3.08 11.83 2.63
N CYS A 44 -4.35 11.52 2.94
CA CYS A 44 -4.90 10.17 2.78
C CYS A 44 -4.90 9.73 1.31
N ALA A 45 -5.36 10.58 0.40
CA ALA A 45 -5.35 10.29 -1.03
C ALA A 45 -3.91 10.09 -1.56
N GLY A 46 -2.97 10.92 -1.12
CA GLY A 46 -1.54 10.78 -1.45
C GLY A 46 -0.95 9.46 -0.96
N THR A 47 -1.22 9.09 0.28
CA THR A 47 -0.76 7.82 0.88
C THR A 47 -1.33 6.60 0.15
N LEU A 48 -2.62 6.64 -0.20
CA LEU A 48 -3.26 5.56 -0.96
C LEU A 48 -2.62 5.39 -2.35
N ARG A 49 -2.39 6.50 -3.09
CA ARG A 49 -1.70 6.43 -4.39
C ARG A 49 -0.28 5.88 -4.28
N ALA A 50 0.48 6.30 -3.27
CA ALA A 50 1.82 5.80 -3.04
C ALA A 50 1.82 4.30 -2.70
N SER A 51 0.81 3.86 -1.95
CA SER A 51 0.62 2.46 -1.58
C SER A 51 0.22 1.60 -2.78
N ASP A 52 -0.64 2.11 -3.66
CA ASP A 52 -1.05 1.43 -4.89
C ASP A 52 0.16 1.20 -5.83
N ALA A 53 0.97 2.24 -6.04
CA ALA A 53 2.22 2.12 -6.79
C ALA A 53 3.21 1.13 -6.15
N ALA A 54 3.30 1.09 -4.81
CA ALA A 54 4.14 0.13 -4.10
C ALA A 54 3.64 -1.31 -4.25
N VAL A 55 2.32 -1.53 -4.24
CA VAL A 55 1.69 -2.83 -4.49
C VAL A 55 1.99 -3.32 -5.91
N ASP A 56 1.84 -2.45 -6.90
CA ASP A 56 2.14 -2.77 -8.30
C ASP A 56 3.61 -3.16 -8.50
N LEU A 57 4.53 -2.38 -7.94
CA LEU A 57 5.96 -2.68 -8.00
C LEU A 57 6.29 -4.00 -7.29
N ALA A 58 5.71 -4.25 -6.12
CA ALA A 58 5.91 -5.50 -5.39
C ALA A 58 5.40 -6.71 -6.19
N PHE A 59 4.26 -6.57 -6.86
CA PHE A 59 3.71 -7.60 -7.74
C PHE A 59 4.61 -7.86 -8.95
N GLU A 60 5.10 -6.81 -9.62
CA GLU A 60 6.01 -6.92 -10.75
C GLU A 60 7.32 -7.64 -10.36
N LEU A 61 7.93 -7.21 -9.25
CA LEU A 61 9.14 -7.84 -8.71
C LEU A 61 8.90 -9.30 -8.33
N GLY A 62 7.79 -9.61 -7.66
CA GLY A 62 7.41 -10.98 -7.32
C GLY A 62 7.27 -11.86 -8.56
N THR A 63 6.62 -11.35 -9.61
CA THR A 63 6.43 -12.05 -10.89
C THR A 63 7.77 -12.29 -11.58
N ARG A 64 8.68 -11.31 -11.57
CA ARG A 64 10.03 -11.43 -12.13
C ARG A 64 10.84 -12.49 -11.40
N ILE A 65 10.87 -12.45 -10.07
CA ILE A 65 11.57 -13.44 -9.25
C ILE A 65 11.02 -14.84 -9.51
N ALA A 66 9.69 -15.01 -9.52
CA ALA A 66 9.05 -16.30 -9.78
C ALA A 66 9.45 -16.87 -11.15
N ARG A 67 9.51 -16.02 -12.18
CA ARG A 67 9.97 -16.40 -13.52
C ARG A 67 11.44 -16.82 -13.51
N GLU A 68 12.32 -16.02 -12.92
CA GLU A 68 13.76 -16.32 -12.84
C GLU A 68 14.06 -17.62 -12.07
N LEU A 69 13.27 -17.92 -11.02
CA LEU A 69 13.37 -19.18 -10.28
C LEU A 69 12.81 -20.37 -11.09
N GLY A 70 11.69 -20.16 -11.81
CA GLY A 70 11.09 -21.18 -12.66
C GLY A 70 11.91 -21.54 -13.90
N SER A 71 12.64 -20.57 -14.46
CA SER A 71 13.52 -20.73 -15.63
C SER A 71 14.87 -21.41 -15.32
N LYS A 72 15.13 -21.77 -14.05
CA LYS A 72 16.33 -22.52 -13.61
C LYS A 72 16.08 -24.03 -13.46
N LYS A 73 14.91 -24.53 -13.85
CA LYS A 73 14.62 -25.96 -14.01
C LYS A 73 14.79 -26.36 -15.48
#